data_AF-A0A9E5R7K9-F1
#
_entry.id   AF-A0A9E5R7K9-F1
#
_cell.length_a   1.000
_cell.length_b   1.000
_cell.length_c   1.000
_cell.angle_alpha   90.00
_cell.angle_beta   90.00
_cell.angle_gamma   90.00
#
_symmetry.space_group_name_H-M   'P 1'
#
loop_
_entity.id
_entity.type
_entity.pdbx_description
1 polymer ?
#
loop_
_entity_poly.entity_id
_entity_poly.type
_entity_poly.pdbx_seq_one_letter_code
_entity_poly.pdbx_strand_id
1 'polypeptide(L)'
;MFALTILAALGGDGLARALHHRDWPRRALIAAGLALVGVTLALAIGRSLERYAEPPGRVHTYPLIGAWIRQQTPADARLLVGDLGIMGYYARRPTLDSPALITPQMHFTLDGYAAAKFRPDLVVGTGYYTWVELTQQAWFRANFRPLAGFSTPGDSFSPMTVYARRYPLENPRQVYAGLPFALHCPLELPEDAPLPTTTRALLQPTQGQALTLEQPFLNGQYPAPRTPAPETLHEQLVITQPLAPGEWRWLLDCGAAFEGQLTVLPTSDIPGYTPLQPAPHLARTGSLVGLCPA
;
A
#
# COMPACT_ATOMS: atom_id res chain seq x y z
N MET A 1 -2.39 8.56 26.25
CA MET A 1 -1.43 9.61 26.66
C MET A 1 -2.13 10.77 27.36
N PHE A 2 -3.16 11.39 26.75
CA PHE A 2 -3.91 12.52 27.33
C PHE A 2 -4.45 12.30 28.76
N ALA A 3 -5.00 11.11 29.07
CA ALA A 3 -5.52 10.82 30.41
C ALA A 3 -4.44 10.90 31.51
N LEU A 4 -3.21 10.46 31.24
CA LEU A 4 -2.11 10.52 32.21
C LEU A 4 -1.63 11.95 32.42
N THR A 5 -1.63 12.77 31.38
CA THR A 5 -1.30 14.21 31.49
C THR A 5 -2.32 14.95 32.35
N ILE A 6 -3.61 14.66 32.18
CA ILE A 6 -4.69 15.25 32.98
C ILE A 6 -4.56 14.81 34.45
N LEU A 7 -4.33 13.53 34.71
CA LEU A 7 -4.14 13.03 36.07
C LEU A 7 -2.91 13.64 36.75
N ALA A 8 -1.80 13.81 36.03
CA ALA A 8 -0.60 14.47 36.55
C ALA A 8 -0.86 15.95 36.90
N ALA A 9 -1.61 16.66 36.05
CA ALA A 9 -1.97 18.07 36.30
C ALA A 9 -2.89 18.21 37.53
N LEU A 10 -3.94 17.40 37.62
CA LEU A 10 -4.87 17.41 38.75
C LEU A 10 -4.19 16.98 40.06
N GLY A 11 -3.33 15.96 40.00
CA GLY A 11 -2.54 15.51 41.16
C GLY A 11 -1.55 16.57 41.63
N GLY A 12 -0.89 17.26 40.71
CA GLY A 12 0.03 18.36 41.02
C GLY A 12 -0.67 19.53 41.69
N ASP A 13 -1.84 19.94 41.19
CA ASP A 13 -2.64 21.01 41.78
C ASP A 13 -3.18 20.62 43.17
N GLY A 14 -3.70 19.40 43.33
CA GLY A 14 -4.15 18.88 44.63
C GLY A 14 -3.02 18.83 45.67
N LEU A 15 -1.83 18.38 45.27
CA LEU A 15 -0.65 18.34 46.14
C LEU A 15 -0.18 19.75 46.52
N ALA A 16 -0.14 20.69 45.57
CA ALA A 16 0.25 22.07 45.83
C ALA A 16 -0.69 22.75 46.84
N ARG A 17 -2.00 22.54 46.68
CA ARG A 17 -3.02 23.04 47.64
C ARG A 17 -2.85 22.44 49.03
N ALA A 18 -2.67 21.11 49.12
CA ALA A 18 -2.49 20.43 50.41
C ALA A 18 -1.21 20.88 51.15
N LEU A 19 -0.12 21.15 50.42
CA LEU A 19 1.12 21.66 51.02
C LEU A 19 1.01 23.12 51.44
N HIS A 20 0.27 23.94 50.68
CA HIS A 20 0.00 25.33 51.06
C HIS A 20 -0.79 25.42 52.37
N HIS A 21 -1.78 24.53 52.57
CA HIS A 21 -2.53 24.44 53.84
C HIS A 21 -1.70 23.99 55.05
N ARG A 22 -0.47 23.48 54.86
CA ARG A 22 0.49 23.15 55.92
C ARG A 22 1.52 24.26 56.16
N ASP A 23 1.20 25.49 55.78
CA ASP A 23 2.05 26.69 55.92
C ASP A 23 3.43 26.60 55.24
N TRP A 24 3.56 25.78 54.19
CA TRP A 24 4.79 25.79 53.40
C TRP A 24 4.95 27.14 52.68
N PRO A 25 6.11 27.80 52.77
CA PRO A 25 6.32 29.08 52.11
C PRO A 25 6.21 28.92 50.59
N ARG A 26 5.49 29.83 49.93
CA ARG A 26 5.27 29.81 48.47
C ARG A 26 6.55 29.62 47.65
N ARG A 27 7.68 30.20 48.12
CA ARG A 27 8.99 30.04 47.49
C ARG A 27 9.49 28.60 47.48
N ALA A 28 9.26 27.83 48.56
CA ALA A 28 9.62 26.42 48.63
C ALA A 28 8.78 25.57 47.66
N LEU A 29 7.48 25.86 47.53
CA LEU A 29 6.61 25.18 46.57
C LEU A 29 7.03 25.44 45.12
N ILE A 30 7.37 26.69 44.78
CA ILE A 30 7.89 27.05 43.45
C ILE A 30 9.22 26.34 43.19
N ALA A 31 10.15 26.38 44.14
CA ALA A 31 11.44 25.71 44.00
C ALA A 31 11.28 24.18 43.83
N ALA A 32 10.38 23.54 44.59
CA ALA A 32 10.07 22.13 44.44
C ALA A 32 9.44 21.80 43.08
N GLY A 33 8.51 22.64 42.59
CA GLY A 33 7.93 22.48 41.26
C GLY A 33 8.96 22.61 40.14
N LEU A 34 9.83 23.63 40.21
CA LEU A 34 10.93 23.81 39.26
C LEU A 34 11.94 22.67 39.32
N ALA A 35 12.28 22.18 40.51
CA ALA A 35 13.17 21.03 40.68
C ALA A 35 12.57 19.76 40.06
N LEU A 36 11.27 19.51 40.26
CA LEU A 36 10.57 18.37 39.65
C LEU A 36 10.60 18.47 38.12
N VAL A 37 10.28 19.64 37.54
CA VAL A 37 10.36 19.87 36.09
C VAL A 37 11.79 19.67 35.57
N GLY A 38 12.80 20.17 36.30
CA GLY A 38 14.20 19.96 35.95
C GLY A 38 14.60 18.49 35.91
N VAL A 39 14.19 17.71 36.93
CA VAL A 39 14.47 16.26 37.00
C VAL A 39 13.74 15.51 35.89
N THR A 40 12.47 15.80 35.62
CA THR A 40 11.73 15.11 34.55
C THR A 40 12.31 15.42 33.18
N LEU A 41 12.71 16.67 32.93
CA LEU A 41 13.38 17.06 31.69
C LEU A 41 14.75 16.37 31.56
N ALA A 42 15.56 16.34 32.62
CA ALA A 42 16.86 15.67 32.60
C ALA A 42 16.72 14.16 32.31
N LEU A 43 15.73 13.49 32.92
CA LEU A 43 15.45 12.08 32.64
C LEU A 43 14.93 11.85 31.22
N ALA A 44 14.07 12.74 30.71
CA ALA A 44 13.59 12.66 29.34
C ALA A 44 14.72 12.86 28.32
N ILE A 45 15.61 13.82 28.55
CA ILE A 45 16.80 14.05 27.73
C ILE A 45 17.73 12.83 27.83
N GLY A 46 18.02 12.34 29.04
CA GLY A 46 18.89 11.16 29.23
C GLY A 46 18.37 9.93 28.48
N ARG A 47 17.07 9.64 28.60
CA ARG A 47 16.42 8.54 27.85
C ARG A 47 16.39 8.77 26.35
N SER A 48 16.21 10.02 25.91
CA SER A 48 16.26 10.38 24.50
C SER A 48 17.66 10.15 23.95
N LEU A 49 18.70 10.65 24.64
CA LEU A 49 20.09 10.44 24.26
C LEU A 49 20.44 8.95 24.23
N GLU A 50 20.04 8.17 25.22
CA GLU A 50 20.26 6.71 25.23
C GLU A 50 19.54 6.01 24.06
N ARG A 51 18.28 6.37 23.79
CA ARG A 51 17.48 5.77 22.72
C ARG A 51 17.92 6.18 21.32
N TYR A 52 18.47 7.38 21.14
CA TYR A 52 18.93 7.91 19.85
C TYR A 52 20.46 7.86 19.68
N ALA A 53 21.22 7.40 20.69
CA ALA A 53 22.67 7.23 20.59
C ALA A 53 23.04 6.14 19.58
N GLU A 54 22.24 5.08 19.50
CA GLU A 54 22.43 4.01 18.55
C GLU A 54 21.43 4.14 17.40
N PRO A 55 21.88 4.11 16.13
CA PRO A 55 20.96 4.07 15.01
C PRO A 55 20.08 2.80 15.12
N PRO A 56 18.80 2.85 14.72
CA PRO A 56 17.96 1.66 14.69
C PRO A 56 18.64 0.53 13.92
N GLY A 57 18.60 -0.70 14.43
CA GLY A 57 19.34 -1.82 13.85
C GLY A 57 19.11 -2.02 12.34
N ARG A 58 17.90 -1.72 11.83
CA ARG A 58 17.56 -1.73 10.40
C ARG A 58 18.53 -0.93 9.51
N VAL A 59 19.18 0.11 10.04
CA VAL A 59 20.16 0.95 9.32
C VAL A 59 21.36 0.12 8.84
N HIS A 60 21.69 -0.97 9.52
CA HIS A 60 22.74 -1.90 9.09
C HIS A 60 22.27 -2.89 8.02
N THR A 61 20.97 -3.18 7.96
CA THR A 61 20.39 -4.14 7.01
C THR A 61 20.05 -3.50 5.68
N TYR A 62 19.64 -2.22 5.67
CA TYR A 62 19.31 -1.49 4.45
C TYR A 62 20.44 -1.46 3.38
N PRO A 63 21.72 -1.21 3.73
CA PRO A 63 22.81 -1.26 2.75
C PRO A 63 23.00 -2.67 2.18
N LEU A 64 22.79 -3.72 2.99
CA LEU A 64 22.92 -5.11 2.55
C LEU A 64 21.83 -5.46 1.52
N ILE A 65 20.57 -5.07 1.80
CA ILE A 65 19.45 -5.23 0.86
C ILE A 65 19.74 -4.47 -0.44
N GLY A 66 20.12 -3.19 -0.35
CA GLY A 66 20.42 -2.38 -1.52
C GLY A 66 21.58 -2.94 -2.35
N ALA A 67 22.69 -3.32 -1.70
CA ALA A 67 23.84 -3.93 -2.38
C ALA A 67 23.47 -5.25 -3.06
N TRP A 68 22.64 -6.08 -2.41
CA TRP A 68 22.12 -7.31 -2.99
C TRP A 68 21.26 -7.00 -4.23
N ILE A 69 20.29 -6.08 -4.14
CA ILE A 69 19.45 -5.67 -5.28
C ILE A 69 20.34 -5.19 -6.45
N ARG A 70 21.35 -4.37 -6.16
CA ARG A 70 22.27 -3.83 -7.16
C ARG A 70 22.98 -4.93 -7.94
N GLN A 71 23.35 -6.02 -7.27
CA GLN A 71 24.10 -7.14 -7.86
C GLN A 71 23.19 -8.15 -8.56
N GLN A 72 21.95 -8.33 -8.10
CA GLN A 72 21.10 -9.47 -8.47
C GLN A 72 19.94 -9.12 -9.42
N THR A 73 19.82 -7.87 -9.86
CA THR A 73 18.67 -7.40 -10.67
C THR A 73 19.12 -6.53 -11.85
N PRO A 74 18.33 -6.39 -12.93
CA PRO A 74 18.63 -5.48 -14.03
C PRO A 74 18.78 -4.03 -13.56
N ALA A 75 19.66 -3.25 -14.20
CA ALA A 75 19.97 -1.87 -13.79
C ALA A 75 18.79 -0.89 -13.92
N ASP A 76 17.86 -1.20 -14.82
CA ASP A 76 16.64 -0.45 -15.12
C ASP A 76 15.42 -0.91 -14.30
N ALA A 77 15.54 -1.97 -13.50
CA ALA A 77 14.45 -2.50 -12.68
C ALA A 77 13.92 -1.44 -11.69
N ARG A 78 12.61 -1.20 -11.69
CA ARG A 78 11.95 -0.25 -10.81
C ARG A 78 11.73 -0.86 -9.42
N LEU A 79 12.18 -0.15 -8.40
CA LEU A 79 12.17 -0.60 -7.02
C LEU A 79 11.14 0.20 -6.20
N LEU A 80 10.19 -0.46 -5.56
CA LEU A 80 9.30 0.16 -4.57
C LEU A 80 9.78 -0.16 -3.15
N VAL A 81 9.90 0.88 -2.33
CA VAL A 81 10.25 0.80 -0.90
C VAL A 81 9.29 1.64 -0.07
N GLY A 82 9.08 1.24 1.20
CA GLY A 82 8.35 2.04 2.18
C GLY A 82 9.23 2.95 3.03
N ASP A 83 10.48 2.56 3.26
CA ASP A 83 11.48 3.41 3.92
C ASP A 83 12.52 3.86 2.90
N LEU A 84 12.38 5.12 2.46
CA LEU A 84 13.30 5.73 1.53
C LEU A 84 14.70 5.98 2.14
N GLY A 85 15.70 6.07 1.27
CA GLY A 85 17.00 6.64 1.58
C GLY A 85 18.11 5.62 1.36
N ILE A 86 18.42 4.85 2.39
CA ILE A 86 19.58 3.95 2.40
C ILE A 86 19.40 2.82 1.36
N MET A 87 18.27 2.12 1.38
CA MET A 87 18.03 0.99 0.45
C MET A 87 18.10 1.43 -1.01
N GLY A 88 17.35 2.47 -1.39
CA GLY A 88 17.33 3.00 -2.75
C GLY A 88 18.71 3.51 -3.21
N TYR A 89 19.43 4.21 -2.32
CA TYR A 89 20.78 4.71 -2.60
C TYR A 89 21.77 3.58 -2.94
N TYR A 90 21.78 2.50 -2.15
CA TYR A 90 22.68 1.36 -2.40
C TYR A 90 22.19 0.48 -3.55
N ALA A 91 20.87 0.37 -3.77
CA ALA A 91 20.29 -0.40 -4.86
C ALA A 91 20.66 0.13 -6.24
N ARG A 92 20.83 1.45 -6.39
CA ARG A 92 21.09 2.09 -7.70
C ARG A 92 20.06 1.67 -8.74
N ARG A 93 18.78 1.78 -8.38
CA ARG A 93 17.61 1.48 -9.22
C ARG A 93 16.67 2.69 -9.25
N PRO A 94 15.90 2.88 -10.33
CA PRO A 94 14.76 3.81 -10.31
C PRO A 94 13.85 3.47 -9.12
N THR A 95 13.87 4.30 -8.09
CA THR A 95 13.22 4.01 -6.81
C THR A 95 11.92 4.80 -6.70
N LEU A 96 10.86 4.12 -6.28
CA LEU A 96 9.54 4.64 -5.94
C LEU A 96 9.38 4.54 -4.43
N ASP A 97 8.68 5.52 -3.87
CA ASP A 97 8.49 5.65 -2.43
C ASP A 97 6.99 5.63 -2.11
N SER A 98 6.52 4.62 -1.37
CA SER A 98 5.09 4.49 -1.05
C SER A 98 4.54 5.61 -0.15
N PRO A 99 5.33 6.24 0.74
CA PRO A 99 4.97 7.50 1.42
C PRO A 99 4.96 8.76 0.55
N ALA A 100 5.21 8.68 -0.76
CA ALA A 100 5.18 9.81 -1.70
C ALA A 100 6.29 10.88 -1.54
N LEU A 101 7.36 10.64 -0.78
CA LEU A 101 8.39 11.67 -0.54
C LEU A 101 9.19 12.03 -1.81
N ILE A 102 9.35 11.09 -2.73
CA ILE A 102 10.06 11.29 -4.02
C ILE A 102 9.27 10.84 -5.24
N THR A 103 7.99 10.53 -5.09
CA THR A 103 7.13 10.08 -6.21
C THR A 103 5.99 11.08 -6.39
N PRO A 104 6.17 12.17 -7.17
CA PRO A 104 5.17 13.23 -7.30
C PRO A 104 3.82 12.76 -7.83
N GLN A 105 3.79 11.66 -8.58
CA GLN A 105 2.56 11.05 -9.09
C GLN A 105 1.84 10.19 -8.03
N MET A 106 2.34 10.10 -6.80
CA MET A 106 1.72 9.37 -5.70
C MET A 106 0.68 10.28 -5.04
N HIS A 107 -0.60 9.91 -5.15
CA HIS A 107 -1.70 10.68 -4.56
C HIS A 107 -2.21 10.08 -3.25
N PHE A 108 -1.80 8.86 -2.93
CA PHE A 108 -2.22 8.13 -1.74
C PHE A 108 -1.06 7.35 -1.14
N THR A 109 -0.80 7.54 0.15
CA THR A 109 0.36 6.98 0.86
C THR A 109 0.05 5.60 1.41
N LEU A 110 -0.16 4.63 0.52
CA LEU A 110 -0.40 3.23 0.88
C LEU A 110 0.44 2.29 0.00
N ASP A 111 1.12 1.33 0.62
CA ASP A 111 2.01 0.39 -0.06
C ASP A 111 1.30 -0.40 -1.17
N GLY A 112 0.07 -0.85 -0.90
CA GLY A 112 -0.73 -1.60 -1.87
C GLY A 112 -1.10 -0.77 -3.09
N TYR A 113 -1.49 0.51 -2.88
CA TYR A 113 -1.75 1.45 -3.96
C TYR A 113 -0.50 1.67 -4.82
N ALA A 114 0.65 1.93 -4.17
CA ALA A 114 1.91 2.13 -4.86
C ALA A 114 2.31 0.92 -5.71
N ALA A 115 2.22 -0.29 -5.15
CA ALA A 115 2.54 -1.53 -5.84
C ALA A 115 1.59 -1.81 -7.03
N ALA A 116 0.30 -1.55 -6.87
CA ALA A 116 -0.70 -1.74 -7.92
C ALA A 116 -0.57 -0.69 -9.04
N LYS A 117 -0.47 0.60 -8.70
CA LYS A 117 -0.41 1.72 -9.64
C LYS A 117 0.89 1.72 -10.44
N PHE A 118 2.02 1.72 -9.75
CA PHE A 118 3.30 1.93 -10.42
C PHE A 118 3.88 0.67 -11.01
N ARG A 119 3.35 -0.49 -10.61
CA ARG A 119 3.76 -1.78 -11.13
C ARG A 119 5.29 -1.96 -11.13
N PRO A 120 5.95 -1.88 -9.96
CA PRO A 120 7.40 -2.01 -9.86
C PRO A 120 7.88 -3.43 -10.20
N ASP A 121 9.11 -3.57 -10.66
CA ASP A 121 9.75 -4.86 -10.88
C ASP A 121 10.13 -5.53 -9.55
N LEU A 122 10.49 -4.70 -8.57
CA LEU A 122 10.94 -5.11 -7.25
C LEU A 122 10.14 -4.39 -6.16
N VAL A 123 9.83 -5.11 -5.08
CA VAL A 123 9.19 -4.56 -3.89
C VAL A 123 9.98 -5.03 -2.68
N VAL A 124 10.32 -4.13 -1.75
CA VAL A 124 10.88 -4.52 -0.46
C VAL A 124 9.79 -4.40 0.60
N GLY A 125 9.22 -5.54 0.99
CA GLY A 125 8.27 -5.60 2.10
C GLY A 125 9.02 -5.68 3.44
N THR A 126 8.56 -4.92 4.43
CA THR A 126 9.10 -4.96 5.81
C THR A 126 8.12 -5.70 6.74
N GLY A 127 8.53 -5.93 7.98
CA GLY A 127 7.67 -6.43 9.06
C GLY A 127 6.63 -5.41 9.57
N TYR A 128 6.58 -4.21 8.98
CA TYR A 128 5.57 -3.21 9.31
C TYR A 128 4.18 -3.65 8.83
N TYR A 129 3.14 -3.29 9.58
CA TYR A 129 1.81 -3.89 9.43
C TYR A 129 1.21 -3.71 8.01
N THR A 130 1.41 -2.56 7.37
CA THR A 130 0.92 -2.30 6.00
C THR A 130 1.57 -3.21 4.96
N TRP A 131 2.86 -3.49 5.11
CA TRP A 131 3.60 -4.42 4.25
C TRP A 131 3.21 -5.88 4.52
N VAL A 132 3.00 -6.24 5.80
CA VAL A 132 2.51 -7.58 6.17
C VAL A 132 1.13 -7.82 5.57
N GLU A 133 0.22 -6.85 5.68
CA GLU A 133 -1.10 -6.92 5.06
C GLU A 133 -0.99 -7.08 3.54
N LEU A 134 -0.25 -6.19 2.87
CA LEU A 134 -0.04 -6.24 1.42
C LEU A 134 0.50 -7.59 0.94
N THR A 135 1.56 -8.10 1.57
CA THR A 135 2.20 -9.36 1.16
C THR A 135 1.32 -10.59 1.40
N GLN A 136 0.30 -10.48 2.26
CA GLN A 136 -0.71 -11.50 2.47
C GLN A 136 -1.89 -11.42 1.48
N GLN A 137 -2.02 -10.34 0.70
CA GLN A 137 -3.10 -10.22 -0.28
C GLN A 137 -2.90 -11.22 -1.43
N ALA A 138 -3.99 -11.87 -1.84
CA ALA A 138 -3.96 -12.92 -2.86
C ALA A 138 -3.39 -12.42 -4.19
N TRP A 139 -3.77 -11.19 -4.60
CA TRP A 139 -3.24 -10.58 -5.81
C TRP A 139 -1.73 -10.35 -5.70
N PHE A 140 -1.22 -9.86 -4.57
CA PHE A 140 0.22 -9.62 -4.42
C PHE A 140 1.01 -10.92 -4.59
N ARG A 141 0.60 -12.00 -3.92
CA ARG A 141 1.24 -13.32 -4.06
C ARG A 141 1.14 -13.92 -5.47
N ALA A 142 0.09 -13.61 -6.21
CA ALA A 142 -0.07 -14.00 -7.61
C ALA A 142 0.85 -13.22 -8.55
N ASN A 143 1.19 -11.98 -8.21
CA ASN A 143 2.00 -11.06 -9.02
C ASN A 143 3.49 -11.09 -8.69
N PHE A 144 3.83 -11.35 -7.43
CA PHE A 144 5.17 -11.26 -6.89
C PHE A 144 5.60 -12.59 -6.30
N ARG A 145 6.91 -12.83 -6.31
CA ARG A 145 7.56 -13.96 -5.64
C ARG A 145 8.68 -13.44 -4.74
N PRO A 146 8.87 -14.01 -3.54
CA PRO A 146 10.02 -13.65 -2.71
C PRO A 146 11.31 -14.08 -3.42
N LEU A 147 12.34 -13.26 -3.35
CA LEU A 147 13.69 -13.53 -3.88
C LEU A 147 14.74 -13.67 -2.77
N ALA A 148 14.70 -12.80 -1.76
CA ALA A 148 15.66 -12.78 -0.67
C ALA A 148 15.02 -12.24 0.61
N GLY A 149 15.42 -12.78 1.75
CA GLY A 149 14.99 -12.36 3.08
C GLY A 149 16.18 -11.86 3.90
N PHE A 150 15.96 -10.81 4.67
CA PHE A 150 16.94 -10.17 5.54
C PHE A 150 16.28 -9.90 6.88
N SER A 151 17.00 -10.14 7.97
CA SER A 151 16.45 -9.96 9.31
C SER A 151 17.45 -9.26 10.20
N THR A 152 16.96 -8.30 10.99
CA THR A 152 17.69 -7.66 12.07
C THR A 152 17.09 -8.15 13.39
N PRO A 153 17.84 -8.85 14.26
CA PRO A 153 17.31 -9.31 15.53
C PRO A 153 16.76 -8.16 16.39
N GLY A 154 15.57 -8.36 16.96
CA GLY A 154 14.91 -7.38 17.85
C GLY A 154 14.30 -6.15 17.15
N ASP A 155 14.38 -6.07 15.82
CA ASP A 155 13.87 -4.94 15.05
C ASP A 155 12.44 -5.19 14.54
N SER A 156 11.51 -4.25 14.80
CA SER A 156 10.10 -4.40 14.44
C SER A 156 9.79 -4.31 12.94
N PHE A 157 10.74 -3.88 12.11
CA PHE A 157 10.59 -3.87 10.64
C PHE A 157 11.18 -5.13 10.00
N SER A 158 11.72 -6.04 10.80
CA SER A 158 12.16 -7.36 10.33
C SER A 158 11.02 -8.39 10.45
N PRO A 159 10.96 -9.39 9.56
CA PRO A 159 11.86 -9.60 8.42
C PRO A 159 11.59 -8.61 7.28
N MET A 160 12.63 -8.30 6.51
CA MET A 160 12.54 -7.57 5.25
C MET A 160 12.72 -8.55 4.10
N THR A 161 11.78 -8.56 3.17
CA THR A 161 11.80 -9.49 2.03
C THR A 161 11.80 -8.72 0.73
N VAL A 162 12.75 -9.03 -0.14
CA VAL A 162 12.75 -8.55 -1.52
C VAL A 162 11.86 -9.47 -2.33
N TYR A 163 10.84 -8.89 -2.96
CA TYR A 163 9.96 -9.57 -3.88
C TYR A 163 10.25 -9.10 -5.30
N ALA A 164 10.24 -10.02 -6.26
CA ALA A 164 10.24 -9.69 -7.67
C ALA A 164 8.90 -10.03 -8.31
N ARG A 165 8.51 -9.20 -9.26
CA ARG A 165 7.40 -9.46 -10.15
C ARG A 165 7.63 -10.76 -10.92
N ARG A 166 6.60 -11.60 -11.05
CA ARG A 166 6.67 -12.91 -11.72
C ARG A 166 6.71 -12.79 -13.25
N TYR A 167 6.07 -11.78 -13.81
CA TYR A 167 5.95 -11.59 -15.26
C TYR A 167 6.56 -10.23 -15.67
N PRO A 168 7.47 -10.20 -16.65
CA PRO A 168 7.98 -8.94 -17.20
C PRO A 168 6.84 -8.18 -17.89
N LEU A 169 6.82 -6.86 -17.75
CA LEU A 169 5.98 -5.98 -18.58
C LEU A 169 6.74 -5.68 -19.88
N GLU A 170 6.90 -6.67 -20.77
CA GLU A 170 6.78 -6.31 -22.17
C GLU A 170 5.28 -6.06 -22.37
N ASN A 171 4.84 -4.82 -22.17
CA ASN A 171 3.52 -4.42 -22.64
C ASN A 171 3.62 -4.39 -24.17
N PRO A 172 3.11 -5.36 -24.95
CA PRO A 172 2.58 -4.97 -26.26
C PRO A 172 1.60 -3.83 -25.99
N ARG A 173 1.56 -2.82 -26.85
CA ARG A 173 0.57 -1.74 -26.79
C ARG A 173 -0.81 -2.37 -26.53
N GLN A 174 -1.29 -2.28 -25.29
CA GLN A 174 -2.60 -2.73 -24.83
C GLN A 174 -2.98 -4.22 -25.01
N VAL A 175 -2.07 -5.20 -24.84
CA VAL A 175 -2.52 -6.59 -24.60
C VAL A 175 -2.27 -6.96 -23.15
N TYR A 176 -3.34 -6.91 -22.35
CA TYR A 176 -3.33 -7.23 -20.93
C TYR A 176 -3.17 -8.75 -20.74
N ALA A 177 -1.94 -9.18 -20.44
CA ALA A 177 -1.62 -10.58 -20.18
C ALA A 177 -1.67 -10.94 -18.69
N GLY A 178 -2.70 -11.72 -18.29
CA GLY A 178 -2.60 -12.65 -17.16
C GLY A 178 -2.90 -12.13 -15.74
N LEU A 179 -3.35 -10.89 -15.56
CA LEU A 179 -3.53 -10.24 -14.26
C LEU A 179 -4.69 -9.23 -14.34
N PRO A 180 -5.32 -8.81 -13.21
CA PRO A 180 -6.67 -8.26 -13.17
C PRO A 180 -7.03 -7.32 -14.31
N PHE A 181 -8.11 -7.65 -15.00
CA PHE A 181 -8.75 -6.75 -15.96
C PHE A 181 -8.94 -5.38 -15.30
N ALA A 182 -8.56 -4.30 -15.98
CA ALA A 182 -8.80 -2.95 -15.50
C ALA A 182 -9.92 -2.36 -16.35
N LEU A 183 -11.15 -2.42 -15.83
CA LEU A 183 -12.24 -1.63 -16.36
C LEU A 183 -12.14 -0.23 -15.77
N HIS A 184 -11.88 0.75 -16.63
CA HIS A 184 -11.87 2.15 -16.22
C HIS A 184 -13.31 2.65 -16.12
N CYS A 185 -13.71 3.05 -14.93
CA CYS A 185 -15.01 3.67 -14.68
C CYS A 185 -14.78 5.05 -14.04
N PRO A 186 -14.86 6.16 -14.80
CA PRO A 186 -14.88 7.48 -14.22
C PRO A 186 -16.20 7.69 -13.49
N LEU A 187 -16.18 7.73 -12.16
CA LEU A 187 -17.34 8.12 -11.36
C LEU A 187 -17.14 9.55 -10.88
N GLU A 188 -18.04 10.45 -11.28
CA GLU A 188 -18.14 11.80 -10.71
C GLU A 188 -19.08 11.75 -9.50
N LEU A 189 -18.58 12.16 -8.34
CA LEU A 189 -19.38 12.28 -7.12
C LEU A 189 -19.64 13.76 -6.80
N PRO A 190 -20.86 14.14 -6.37
CA PRO A 190 -21.10 15.45 -5.78
C PRO A 190 -20.20 15.69 -4.56
N GLU A 191 -19.91 16.95 -4.26
CA GLU A 191 -19.21 17.35 -3.04
C GLU A 191 -19.91 16.73 -1.81
N ASP A 192 -19.13 16.09 -0.94
CA ASP A 192 -19.59 15.36 0.27
C ASP A 192 -20.47 14.11 0.06
N ALA A 193 -20.66 13.62 -1.16
CA ALA A 193 -21.40 12.38 -1.37
C ALA A 193 -20.65 11.17 -0.78
N PRO A 194 -21.30 10.30 0.02
CA PRO A 194 -20.67 9.10 0.54
C PRO A 194 -20.35 8.15 -0.61
N LEU A 195 -19.21 7.47 -0.49
CA LEU A 195 -18.78 6.48 -1.46
C LEU A 195 -19.76 5.30 -1.51
N PRO A 196 -19.99 4.70 -2.67
CA PRO A 196 -20.74 3.45 -2.77
C PRO A 196 -20.07 2.39 -1.88
N THR A 197 -20.79 1.89 -0.87
CA THR A 197 -20.28 0.85 0.04
C THR A 197 -20.35 -0.55 -0.57
N THR A 198 -21.06 -0.69 -1.69
CA THR A 198 -21.20 -1.92 -2.45
C THR A 198 -21.04 -1.62 -3.93
N THR A 199 -20.02 -2.21 -4.55
CA THR A 199 -19.93 -2.30 -6.01
C THR A 199 -20.14 -3.74 -6.43
N ARG A 200 -20.91 -3.93 -7.50
CA ARG A 200 -21.20 -5.24 -8.07
C ARG A 200 -20.81 -5.22 -9.52
N ALA A 201 -20.13 -6.28 -9.95
CA ALA A 201 -19.98 -6.52 -11.37
C ALA A 201 -20.62 -7.83 -11.78
N LEU A 202 -21.34 -7.78 -12.89
CA LEU A 202 -21.93 -8.93 -13.53
C LEU A 202 -21.20 -9.17 -14.85
N LEU A 203 -20.60 -10.34 -14.99
CA LEU A 203 -19.97 -10.80 -16.22
C LEU A 203 -20.92 -11.80 -16.87
N GLN A 204 -21.53 -11.41 -17.99
CA GLN A 204 -22.44 -12.24 -18.77
C GLN A 204 -21.71 -12.78 -19.99
N PRO A 205 -21.40 -14.08 -20.06
CA PRO A 205 -20.86 -14.64 -21.30
C PRO A 205 -21.95 -14.66 -22.38
N THR A 206 -21.55 -14.63 -23.65
CA THR A 206 -22.49 -14.80 -24.77
C THR A 206 -23.17 -16.18 -24.73
N GLN A 207 -22.48 -17.18 -24.16
CA GLN A 207 -22.99 -18.51 -23.90
C GLN A 207 -22.51 -18.98 -22.52
N GLY A 208 -23.43 -19.37 -21.64
CA GLY A 208 -23.12 -19.90 -20.31
C GLY A 208 -23.78 -19.12 -19.18
N GLN A 209 -23.33 -19.38 -17.96
CA GLN A 209 -23.87 -18.76 -16.75
C GLN A 209 -23.16 -17.42 -16.47
N ALA A 210 -23.94 -16.40 -16.11
CA ALA A 210 -23.39 -15.13 -15.66
C ALA A 210 -22.64 -15.30 -14.34
N LEU A 211 -21.52 -14.60 -14.20
CA LEU A 211 -20.71 -14.56 -12.98
C LEU A 211 -20.94 -13.21 -12.30
N THR A 212 -21.47 -13.24 -11.09
CA THR A 212 -21.54 -12.05 -10.24
C THR A 212 -20.29 -11.98 -9.37
N LEU A 213 -19.57 -10.88 -9.46
CA LEU A 213 -18.50 -10.52 -8.57
C LEU A 213 -19.05 -9.50 -7.59
N GLU A 214 -19.14 -9.89 -6.33
CA GLU A 214 -19.41 -8.99 -5.22
C GLU A 214 -18.08 -8.35 -4.80
N GLN A 215 -18.03 -7.02 -4.68
CA GLN A 215 -16.82 -6.26 -4.38
C GLN A 215 -15.63 -6.60 -5.31
N PRO A 216 -15.82 -6.57 -6.65
CA PRO A 216 -14.69 -6.77 -7.55
C PRO A 216 -13.64 -5.72 -7.21
N PHE A 217 -12.43 -6.15 -6.81
CA PHE A 217 -11.51 -5.30 -6.04
C PHE A 217 -11.41 -3.90 -6.61
N LEU A 218 -11.93 -2.92 -5.89
CA LEU A 218 -11.75 -1.53 -6.21
C LEU A 218 -10.31 -1.16 -5.87
N ASN A 219 -9.42 -1.19 -6.85
CA ASN A 219 -8.12 -0.51 -6.73
C ASN A 219 -8.23 1.00 -6.99
N GLY A 220 -9.42 1.58 -6.79
CA GLY A 220 -9.60 3.01 -6.61
C GLY A 220 -9.67 3.29 -5.11
N GLN A 221 -8.72 4.04 -4.57
CA GLN A 221 -8.89 4.65 -3.25
C GLN A 221 -8.77 6.17 -3.37
N TYR A 222 -9.97 6.74 -3.36
CA TYR A 222 -10.46 7.96 -2.74
C TYR A 222 -9.43 8.78 -1.96
N PRO A 223 -9.35 10.09 -2.22
CA PRO A 223 -8.66 11.00 -1.33
C PRO A 223 -9.39 11.13 0.00
N ALA A 224 -8.68 11.75 0.95
CA ALA A 224 -9.24 12.12 2.24
C ALA A 224 -10.57 12.87 2.06
N PRO A 225 -11.50 12.79 3.03
CA PRO A 225 -12.89 13.29 2.94
C PRO A 225 -13.09 14.81 2.71
N ARG A 226 -12.14 15.54 2.10
CA ARG A 226 -12.11 17.00 1.93
C ARG A 226 -11.32 17.48 0.70
N THR A 227 -11.36 16.81 -0.44
CA THR A 227 -10.83 17.41 -1.69
C THR A 227 -11.94 18.24 -2.35
N PRO A 228 -11.71 19.54 -2.66
CA PRO A 228 -12.76 20.46 -3.13
C PRO A 228 -12.97 20.43 -4.66
N ALA A 229 -12.77 19.29 -5.34
CA ALA A 229 -12.93 19.20 -6.79
C ALA A 229 -13.78 17.98 -7.20
N PRO A 230 -14.55 18.04 -8.30
CA PRO A 230 -15.12 16.85 -8.92
C PRO A 230 -13.97 15.92 -9.32
N GLU A 231 -13.98 14.72 -8.77
CA GLU A 231 -12.91 13.76 -8.98
C GLU A 231 -13.34 12.67 -9.94
N THR A 232 -12.43 12.33 -10.85
CA THR A 232 -12.54 11.15 -11.69
C THR A 232 -12.00 9.96 -10.91
N LEU A 233 -12.88 9.09 -10.44
CA LEU A 233 -12.46 7.83 -9.85
C LEU A 233 -11.87 6.92 -10.92
N HIS A 234 -10.75 6.28 -10.61
CA HIS A 234 -10.14 5.27 -11.48
C HIS A 234 -10.29 3.91 -10.83
N GLU A 235 -11.35 3.21 -11.21
CA GLU A 235 -11.58 1.84 -10.75
C GLU A 235 -10.84 0.84 -11.65
N GLN A 236 -10.55 -0.34 -11.10
CA GLN A 236 -9.98 -1.47 -11.84
C GLN A 236 -10.71 -2.73 -11.41
N LEU A 237 -11.51 -3.33 -12.29
CA LEU A 237 -12.26 -4.55 -11.99
C LEU A 237 -11.41 -5.83 -11.94
N VAL A 238 -10.96 -6.24 -10.76
CA VAL A 238 -10.18 -7.47 -10.62
C VAL A 238 -11.05 -8.73 -10.71
N ILE A 239 -11.04 -9.40 -11.86
CA ILE A 239 -11.61 -10.75 -12.03
C ILE A 239 -10.60 -11.77 -11.52
N THR A 240 -10.87 -12.39 -10.37
CA THR A 240 -9.97 -13.39 -9.74
C THR A 240 -10.27 -14.83 -10.16
N GLN A 241 -11.41 -15.06 -10.81
CA GLN A 241 -11.86 -16.38 -11.25
C GLN A 241 -11.47 -16.60 -12.72
N PRO A 242 -11.13 -17.83 -13.13
CA PRO A 242 -10.89 -18.13 -14.54
C PRO A 242 -12.15 -17.89 -15.36
N LEU A 243 -12.00 -17.20 -16.49
CA LEU A 243 -13.05 -17.05 -17.50
C LEU A 243 -12.82 -18.04 -18.63
N ALA A 244 -13.90 -18.59 -19.16
CA ALA A 244 -13.83 -19.36 -20.41
C ALA A 244 -13.50 -18.41 -21.58
N PRO A 245 -12.74 -18.88 -22.60
CA PRO A 245 -12.57 -18.12 -23.82
C PRO A 245 -13.93 -17.81 -24.49
N GLY A 246 -14.05 -16.62 -25.07
CA GLY A 246 -15.28 -16.16 -25.75
C GLY A 246 -15.57 -14.68 -25.50
N GLU A 247 -16.71 -14.22 -26.01
CA GLU A 247 -17.20 -12.86 -25.82
C GLU A 247 -18.01 -12.74 -24.52
N TRP A 248 -17.69 -11.75 -23.71
CA TRP A 248 -18.32 -11.43 -22.44
C TRP A 248 -18.85 -10.00 -22.47
N ARG A 249 -20.06 -9.80 -21.96
CA ARG A 249 -20.55 -8.48 -21.56
C ARG A 249 -20.27 -8.31 -20.08
N TRP A 250 -19.74 -7.17 -19.68
CA TRP A 250 -19.63 -6.82 -18.28
C TRP A 250 -20.59 -5.69 -17.97
N LEU A 251 -21.14 -5.72 -16.76
CA LEU A 251 -21.95 -4.68 -16.16
C LEU A 251 -21.35 -4.34 -14.80
N LEU A 252 -21.11 -3.08 -14.52
CA LEU A 252 -20.65 -2.58 -13.23
C LEU A 252 -21.71 -1.63 -12.68
N ASP A 253 -22.19 -1.90 -11.48
CA ASP A 253 -23.12 -1.03 -10.77
C ASP A 253 -22.38 -0.31 -9.63
N CYS A 254 -22.20 0.99 -9.82
CA CYS A 254 -21.59 1.92 -8.86
C CYS A 254 -22.52 3.12 -8.59
N GLY A 255 -23.85 2.93 -8.62
CA GLY A 255 -24.84 4.01 -8.55
C GLY A 255 -25.28 4.54 -9.93
N ALA A 256 -24.52 4.19 -10.97
CA ALA A 256 -24.92 4.18 -12.37
C ALA A 256 -24.48 2.83 -12.98
N ALA A 257 -25.25 2.31 -13.94
CA ALA A 257 -24.93 1.06 -14.63
C ALA A 257 -23.98 1.35 -15.78
N PHE A 258 -22.75 0.82 -15.68
CA PHE A 258 -21.76 0.84 -16.74
C PHE A 258 -21.70 -0.52 -17.41
N GLU A 259 -21.49 -0.54 -18.72
CA GLU A 259 -21.34 -1.80 -19.45
C GLU A 259 -20.33 -1.71 -20.58
N GLY A 260 -19.84 -2.88 -20.97
CA GLY A 260 -18.97 -3.00 -22.13
C GLY A 260 -18.80 -4.45 -22.56
N GLN A 261 -18.01 -4.64 -23.62
CA GLN A 261 -17.66 -5.96 -24.13
C GLN A 261 -16.20 -6.29 -23.84
N LEU A 262 -15.96 -7.58 -23.58
CA LEU A 262 -14.67 -8.18 -23.29
C LEU A 262 -14.54 -9.47 -24.09
N THR A 263 -13.55 -9.56 -24.96
CA THR A 263 -13.22 -10.82 -25.63
C THR A 263 -12.14 -11.54 -24.85
N VAL A 264 -12.41 -12.70 -24.28
CA VAL A 264 -11.42 -13.56 -23.60
C VAL A 264 -10.82 -14.53 -24.61
N LEU A 265 -9.53 -14.41 -24.88
CA LEU A 265 -8.78 -15.27 -25.79
C LEU A 265 -8.16 -16.47 -25.05
N PRO A 266 -8.09 -17.64 -25.69
CA PRO A 266 -7.31 -18.76 -25.19
C PRO A 266 -5.86 -18.36 -24.95
N THR A 267 -5.25 -18.84 -23.87
CA THR A 267 -3.86 -18.50 -23.53
C THR A 267 -2.87 -19.04 -24.58
N SER A 268 -3.24 -20.08 -25.32
CA SER A 268 -2.49 -20.60 -26.48
C SER A 268 -2.36 -19.60 -27.62
N ASP A 269 -3.28 -18.64 -27.72
CA ASP A 269 -3.41 -17.78 -28.89
C ASP A 269 -2.67 -16.45 -28.70
N ILE A 270 -1.98 -16.28 -27.57
CA ILE A 270 -1.20 -15.10 -27.24
C ILE A 270 0.18 -15.24 -27.90
N PRO A 271 0.55 -14.38 -28.87
CA PRO A 271 1.87 -14.43 -29.48
C PRO A 271 2.98 -14.28 -28.44
N GLY A 272 3.94 -15.21 -28.43
CA GLY A 272 5.08 -15.21 -27.49
C GLY A 272 4.81 -15.88 -26.13
N TYR A 273 3.60 -16.37 -25.86
CA TYR A 273 3.32 -17.11 -24.64
C TYR A 273 3.81 -18.56 -24.73
N THR A 274 4.79 -18.93 -23.89
CA THR A 274 5.20 -20.33 -23.71
C THR A 274 4.82 -20.79 -22.30
N PRO A 275 3.91 -21.75 -22.13
CA PRO A 275 3.51 -22.22 -20.81
C PRO A 275 4.70 -22.92 -20.11
N LEU A 276 5.03 -22.49 -18.89
CA LEU A 276 6.12 -23.06 -18.08
C LEU A 276 5.82 -24.47 -17.54
N GLN A 277 4.55 -24.85 -17.51
CA GLN A 277 4.06 -26.20 -17.24
C GLN A 277 2.78 -26.42 -18.08
N PRO A 278 2.47 -27.66 -18.51
CA PRO A 278 1.19 -27.98 -19.12
C PRO A 278 0.08 -27.86 -18.06
N ALA A 279 -0.40 -26.64 -17.84
CA ALA A 279 -1.60 -26.39 -17.06
C ALA A 279 -2.83 -26.73 -17.91
N PRO A 280 -3.90 -27.30 -17.31
CA PRO A 280 -5.16 -27.48 -18.01
C PRO A 280 -5.64 -26.13 -18.54
N HIS A 281 -6.10 -26.13 -19.79
CA HIS A 281 -6.52 -24.99 -20.60
C HIS A 281 -7.31 -23.94 -19.79
N LEU A 282 -6.62 -22.91 -19.28
CA LEU A 282 -7.23 -21.75 -18.65
C LEU A 282 -6.87 -20.54 -19.49
N ALA A 283 -7.87 -19.90 -20.08
CA ALA A 283 -7.75 -18.64 -20.81
C ALA A 283 -7.44 -17.49 -19.84
N ARG A 284 -6.47 -16.63 -20.16
CA ARG A 284 -5.97 -15.60 -19.24
C ARG A 284 -5.84 -14.20 -19.84
N THR A 285 -6.40 -13.95 -21.02
CA THR A 285 -6.26 -12.63 -21.67
C THR A 285 -7.52 -12.19 -22.35
N GLY A 286 -7.78 -10.90 -22.35
CA GLY A 286 -8.83 -10.33 -23.18
C GLY A 286 -8.58 -8.88 -23.59
N SER A 287 -9.24 -8.49 -24.68
CA SER A 287 -9.24 -7.14 -25.24
C SER A 287 -10.56 -6.44 -24.86
N LEU A 288 -10.48 -5.19 -24.42
CA LEU A 288 -11.66 -4.38 -24.13
C LEU A 288 -11.86 -3.34 -25.23
N VAL A 289 -13.07 -3.29 -25.79
CA VAL A 289 -13.54 -2.15 -26.56
C VAL A 289 -14.85 -1.70 -25.91
N GLY A 290 -14.76 -0.68 -25.06
CA GLY A 290 -15.92 -0.08 -24.41
C GLY A 290 -15.75 1.44 -24.41
N LEU A 291 -16.78 2.14 -24.88
CA LEU A 291 -16.87 3.59 -24.78
C LEU A 291 -17.82 3.89 -23.62
N CYS A 292 -17.41 4.76 -22.69
CA CYS A 292 -18.36 5.36 -21.77
C CYS A 292 -19.33 6.23 -22.59
N PRO A 293 -20.65 6.07 -22.44
CA PRO A 293 -21.55 7.13 -22.87
C PRO A 293 -21.20 8.40 -22.09
N ALA A 294 -20.98 9.49 -22.82
CA ALA A 294 -20.75 10.82 -22.25
C ALA A 294 -22.03 11.38 -21.62
#